data_AF-A0A0M1JRN7-F1
#
_entry.id   AF-A0A0M1JRN7-F1
#
_cell.length_a   1.000
_cell.length_b   1.000
_cell.length_c   1.000
_cell.angle_alpha   90.00
_cell.angle_beta   90.00
_cell.angle_gamma   90.00
#
_symmetry.space_group_name_H-M   'P 1'
#
loop_
_entity.id
_entity.type
_entity.pdbx_description
1 polymer ?
#
loop_
_entity_poly.entity_id
_entity_poly.type
_entity_poly.pdbx_seq_one_letter_code
_entity_poly.pdbx_strand_id
1 'polypeptide(L)'
;MNPRLGLIALLTLLTSLTLTIPSPLLLGKKFEMGNGVFAQTVTERKAEADRLLEQGRQQYTTSQYQAAIQSLETALNIYREIGDRNEEGLALNNLGNAYYSLGQYQIAIEFYQQSL
;
A
#
# COMPACT_ATOMS: atom_id res chain seq x y z
N MET A 1 -23.94 21.53 27.27
CA MET A 1 -23.79 21.68 25.81
C MET A 1 -22.40 21.16 25.49
N ASN A 2 -22.31 19.90 25.04
CA ASN A 2 -21.06 19.12 25.02
C ASN A 2 -20.59 18.95 23.56
N PRO A 3 -19.39 19.43 23.17
CA PRO A 3 -18.84 19.17 21.85
C PRO A 3 -17.91 17.96 21.90
N ARG A 4 -18.46 16.75 21.73
CA ARG A 4 -17.70 15.50 21.53
C ARG A 4 -18.33 14.66 20.41
N LEU A 5 -18.62 15.29 19.27
CA LEU A 5 -19.15 14.62 18.08
C LEU A 5 -18.34 14.92 16.81
N GLY A 6 -17.04 15.16 16.94
CA GLY A 6 -16.14 15.41 15.80
C GLY A 6 -15.37 14.20 15.27
N LEU A 7 -15.41 13.03 15.94
CA LEU A 7 -14.48 11.93 15.63
C LEU A 7 -15.16 10.59 15.25
N ILE A 8 -16.49 10.47 15.34
CA ILE A 8 -17.20 9.20 15.08
C ILE A 8 -17.87 9.19 13.69
N ALA A 9 -18.03 10.34 13.04
CA ALA A 9 -18.69 10.42 11.73
C ALA A 9 -17.81 10.02 10.53
N LEU A 10 -16.48 9.84 10.70
CA LEU A 10 -15.59 9.45 9.59
C LEU A 10 -15.29 7.93 9.55
N LEU A 11 -15.62 7.18 10.61
CA LEU A 11 -15.37 5.74 10.69
C LEU A 11 -16.56 4.87 10.22
N THR A 12 -17.71 5.48 9.90
CA THR A 12 -18.88 4.74 9.39
C THR A 12 -18.96 4.68 7.86
N LEU A 13 -18.08 5.38 7.12
CA LEU A 13 -18.10 5.37 5.65
C LEU A 13 -17.39 4.16 5.01
N LEU A 14 -16.79 3.26 5.81
CA LEU A 14 -15.98 2.14 5.33
C LEU A 14 -16.64 0.76 5.49
N THR A 15 -17.88 0.66 5.96
CA THR A 15 -18.58 -0.64 6.12
C THR A 15 -19.81 -0.83 5.24
N SER A 16 -20.22 0.15 4.44
CA SER A 16 -21.42 0.05 3.59
C SER A 16 -21.10 -0.21 2.11
N LEU A 17 -20.28 -1.21 1.80
CA LEU A 17 -20.25 -1.82 0.47
C LEU A 17 -19.97 -3.32 0.54
N THR A 18 -20.78 -4.06 1.30
CA THR A 18 -20.99 -5.48 0.98
C THR A 18 -22.04 -5.54 -0.13
N LEU A 19 -21.59 -5.68 -1.37
CA LEU A 19 -22.46 -5.96 -2.50
C LEU A 19 -23.05 -7.37 -2.32
N THR A 20 -24.19 -7.48 -1.66
CA THR A 20 -25.01 -8.71 -1.69
C THR A 20 -25.50 -8.90 -3.12
N ILE A 21 -24.84 -9.79 -3.87
CA ILE A 21 -25.34 -10.25 -5.16
C ILE A 21 -26.46 -11.26 -4.84
N PRO A 22 -27.73 -11.01 -5.22
CA PRO A 22 -28.74 -12.04 -5.13
C PRO A 22 -28.46 -13.05 -6.25
N SER A 23 -28.32 -14.32 -5.90
CA SER A 23 -28.14 -15.41 -6.86
C SER A 23 -29.48 -15.78 -7.50
N PRO A 24 -29.61 -15.70 -8.84
CA PRO A 24 -30.45 -16.64 -9.56
C PRO A 24 -29.57 -17.49 -10.50
N LEU A 25 -29.55 -18.78 -10.23
CA LEU A 25 -29.47 -19.86 -11.23
C LEU A 25 -28.56 -19.60 -12.46
N LEU A 26 -27.25 -19.87 -12.33
CA LEU A 26 -26.40 -20.18 -13.49
C LEU A 26 -25.98 -21.65 -13.42
N LEU A 27 -26.91 -22.50 -13.83
CA LEU A 27 -26.64 -23.88 -14.23
C LEU A 27 -25.65 -23.84 -15.42
N GLY A 28 -24.40 -24.24 -15.18
CA GLY A 28 -23.52 -24.74 -16.24
C GLY A 28 -22.53 -23.78 -16.91
N LYS A 29 -22.02 -22.73 -16.24
CA LYS A 29 -20.79 -22.07 -16.71
C LYS A 29 -19.60 -22.49 -15.85
N LYS A 30 -18.76 -23.38 -16.38
CA LYS A 30 -17.37 -23.54 -15.92
C LYS A 30 -16.76 -22.13 -15.93
N PHE A 31 -16.47 -21.61 -14.74
CA PHE A 31 -15.69 -20.40 -14.58
C PHE A 31 -14.26 -20.76 -14.99
N GLU A 32 -13.95 -20.57 -16.26
CA GLU A 32 -12.56 -20.55 -16.69
C GLU A 32 -11.95 -19.28 -16.10
N MET A 33 -11.34 -19.41 -14.92
CA MET A 33 -10.33 -18.46 -14.45
C MET A 33 -9.12 -18.59 -15.37
N GLY A 34 -9.27 -18.08 -16.59
CA GLY A 34 -8.18 -17.85 -17.50
C GLY A 34 -7.27 -16.78 -16.91
N ASN A 35 -5.97 -16.98 -17.04
CA ASN A 35 -4.84 -16.19 -16.51
C ASN A 35 -4.95 -14.64 -16.57
N GLY A 36 -5.92 -14.07 -17.30
CA GLY A 36 -6.12 -12.62 -17.45
C GLY A 36 -6.59 -11.88 -16.20
N VAL A 37 -7.42 -12.48 -15.33
CA VAL A 37 -7.88 -11.81 -14.08
C VAL A 37 -6.71 -11.60 -13.12
N PHE A 38 -5.83 -12.60 -13.00
CA PHE A 38 -4.62 -12.48 -12.16
C PHE A 38 -3.66 -11.42 -12.69
N ALA A 39 -3.44 -11.34 -14.00
CA ALA A 39 -2.60 -10.31 -14.61
C ALA A 39 -3.17 -8.90 -14.39
N GLN A 40 -4.51 -8.76 -14.47
CA GLN A 40 -5.20 -7.50 -14.21
C GLN A 40 -5.04 -7.06 -12.75
N THR A 41 -5.25 -7.97 -11.80
CA THR A 41 -5.08 -7.68 -10.36
C THR A 41 -3.62 -7.33 -10.02
N VAL A 42 -2.63 -8.02 -10.61
CA VAL A 42 -1.21 -7.67 -10.41
C VAL A 42 -0.91 -6.27 -10.95
N THR A 43 -1.45 -5.91 -12.11
CA THR A 43 -1.24 -4.58 -12.71
C THR A 43 -1.87 -3.47 -11.88
N GLU A 44 -3.08 -3.69 -11.35
CA GLU A 44 -3.76 -2.74 -10.46
C GLU A 44 -3.01 -2.54 -9.14
N ARG A 45 -2.56 -3.65 -8.53
CA ARG A 45 -1.75 -3.62 -7.31
C ARG A 45 -0.41 -2.93 -7.53
N LYS A 46 0.26 -3.18 -8.65
CA LYS A 46 1.48 -2.44 -9.01
C LYS A 46 1.21 -0.95 -9.11
N ALA A 47 0.16 -0.54 -9.83
CA ALA A 47 -0.17 0.88 -9.98
C ALA A 47 -0.50 1.56 -8.64
N GLU A 48 -1.10 0.84 -7.70
CA GLU A 48 -1.31 1.31 -6.32
C GLU A 48 0.03 1.51 -5.58
N ALA A 49 0.92 0.52 -5.65
CA ALA A 49 2.25 0.60 -5.04
C ALA A 49 3.09 1.75 -5.61
N ASP A 50 3.07 1.94 -6.93
CA ASP A 50 3.79 3.04 -7.62
C ASP A 50 3.30 4.41 -7.11
N ARG A 51 1.98 4.57 -6.89
CA ARG A 51 1.40 5.80 -6.33
C ARG A 51 1.82 6.03 -4.89
N LEU A 52 1.82 4.99 -4.06
CA LEU A 52 2.26 5.07 -2.67
C LEU A 52 3.74 5.38 -2.55
N LEU A 53 4.58 4.80 -3.42
CA LEU A 53 6.00 5.10 -3.50
C LEU A 53 6.23 6.59 -3.81
N GLU A 54 5.53 7.12 -4.82
CA GLU A 54 5.62 8.53 -5.17
C GLU A 54 5.10 9.44 -4.06
N GLN A 55 3.97 9.10 -3.43
CA GLN A 55 3.46 9.82 -2.27
C GLN A 55 4.49 9.85 -1.13
N GLY A 56 5.14 8.72 -0.85
CA GLY A 56 6.19 8.61 0.17
C GLY A 56 7.39 9.51 -0.15
N ARG A 57 7.80 9.60 -1.41
CA ARG A 57 8.85 10.55 -1.86
C ARG A 57 8.43 12.00 -1.66
N GLN A 58 7.21 12.37 -2.02
CA GLN A 58 6.70 13.73 -1.84
C GLN A 58 6.64 14.09 -0.34
N GLN A 59 6.17 13.18 0.50
CA GLN A 59 6.17 13.35 1.96
C GLN A 59 7.61 13.50 2.51
N TYR A 60 8.56 12.72 2.00
CA TYR A 60 9.97 12.86 2.36
C TYR A 60 10.52 14.24 2.01
N THR A 61 10.28 14.72 0.78
CA THR A 61 10.75 16.06 0.35
C THR A 61 10.13 17.20 1.17
N THR A 62 8.93 17.00 1.71
CA THR A 62 8.25 17.94 2.60
C THR A 62 8.57 17.72 4.08
N SER A 63 9.60 16.90 4.38
CA SER A 63 10.05 16.57 5.74
C SER A 63 9.00 15.86 6.61
N GLN A 64 7.93 15.34 6.02
CA GLN A 64 6.90 14.54 6.67
C GLN A 64 7.35 13.08 6.77
N TYR A 65 8.48 12.84 7.43
CA TYR A 65 9.18 11.56 7.41
C TYR A 65 8.35 10.39 7.97
N GLN A 66 7.56 10.61 9.03
CA GLN A 66 6.68 9.57 9.57
C GLN A 66 5.60 9.15 8.57
N ALA A 67 5.01 10.12 7.85
CA ALA A 67 4.02 9.83 6.82
C ALA A 67 4.67 9.12 5.63
N ALA A 68 5.87 9.55 5.23
CA ALA A 68 6.66 8.90 4.19
C ALA A 68 6.90 7.42 4.50
N ILE A 69 7.32 7.10 5.74
CA ILE A 69 7.52 5.72 6.19
C ILE A 69 6.25 4.89 5.99
N GLN A 70 5.09 5.38 6.41
CA GLN A 70 3.82 4.64 6.26
C GLN A 70 3.49 4.33 4.80
N SER A 71 3.62 5.31 3.91
CA SER A 71 3.39 5.12 2.48
C SER A 71 4.39 4.14 1.85
N LEU A 72 5.67 4.25 2.22
CA LEU A 72 6.74 3.40 1.69
C LEU A 72 6.65 1.95 2.18
N GLU A 73 6.30 1.71 3.45
CA GLU A 73 6.07 0.36 4.00
C GLU A 73 4.89 -0.34 3.30
N THR A 74 3.84 0.42 3.01
CA THR A 74 2.67 -0.12 2.30
C THR A 74 3.05 -0.48 0.85
N ALA A 75 3.77 0.40 0.15
CA ALA A 75 4.29 0.11 -1.20
C ALA A 75 5.21 -1.13 -1.20
N LEU A 76 6.13 -1.21 -0.25
CA LEU A 76 7.06 -2.34 -0.07
C LEU A 76 6.32 -3.67 0.06
N ASN A 77 5.27 -3.73 0.90
CA ASN A 77 4.49 -4.94 1.08
C ASN A 77 3.82 -5.38 -0.22
N ILE A 78 3.28 -4.43 -1.00
CA ILE A 78 2.66 -4.75 -2.28
C ILE A 78 3.70 -5.24 -3.29
N TYR A 79 4.86 -4.57 -3.40
CA TYR A 79 5.95 -5.01 -4.29
C TYR A 79 6.44 -6.43 -3.95
N ARG A 80 6.53 -6.76 -2.65
CA ARG A 80 6.83 -8.13 -2.19
C ARG A 80 5.76 -9.13 -2.59
N GLU A 81 4.49 -8.79 -2.41
CA GLU A 81 3.36 -9.66 -2.76
C GLU A 81 3.28 -9.96 -4.26
N ILE A 82 3.54 -8.97 -5.11
CA ILE A 82 3.51 -9.14 -6.57
C ILE A 82 4.86 -9.62 -7.14
N GLY A 83 5.91 -9.67 -6.31
CA GLY A 83 7.25 -10.11 -6.71
C GLY A 83 8.06 -9.10 -7.52
N ASP A 84 7.75 -7.81 -7.45
CA ASP A 84 8.53 -6.74 -8.10
C ASP A 84 9.77 -6.39 -7.28
N ARG A 85 10.86 -7.12 -7.51
CA ARG A 85 12.10 -6.99 -6.74
C ARG A 85 12.83 -5.66 -6.96
N ASN A 86 12.65 -5.05 -8.14
CA ASN A 86 13.30 -3.78 -8.45
C ASN A 86 12.68 -2.66 -7.62
N GLU A 87 11.35 -2.59 -7.61
CA GLU A 87 10.63 -1.57 -6.85
C GLU A 87 10.64 -1.86 -5.34
N GLU A 88 10.72 -3.14 -4.93
CA GLU A 88 11.02 -3.51 -3.54
C GLU A 88 12.33 -2.86 -3.05
N GLY A 89 13.42 -3.00 -3.82
CA GLY A 89 14.72 -2.39 -3.49
C GLY A 89 14.65 -0.86 -3.39
N LEU A 90 13.92 -0.21 -4.30
CA LEU A 90 13.71 1.24 -4.26
C LEU A 90 12.91 1.69 -3.03
N ALA A 91 11.85 0.95 -2.67
CA ALA A 91 11.08 1.23 -1.46
C ALA A 91 11.92 1.08 -0.18
N LEU A 92 12.74 0.02 -0.09
CA LEU A 92 13.67 -0.22 1.01
C LEU A 92 14.71 0.91 1.14
N ASN A 93 15.32 1.33 0.04
CA ASN A 93 16.27 2.45 0.06
C ASN A 93 15.60 3.76 0.52
N ASN A 94 14.38 4.04 0.06
CA ASN A 94 13.63 5.22 0.50
C ASN A 94 13.24 5.16 1.99
N LEU A 95 12.92 3.98 2.52
CA LEU A 95 12.71 3.78 3.96
C LEU A 95 13.98 4.07 4.74
N GLY A 96 15.13 3.57 4.27
CA GLY A 96 16.44 3.89 4.84
C GLY A 96 16.67 5.39 4.93
N ASN A 97 16.39 6.12 3.84
CA ASN A 97 16.50 7.59 3.82
C ASN A 97 15.57 8.27 4.83
N ALA A 98 14.31 7.82 4.92
CA ALA A 98 13.35 8.41 5.84
C ALA A 98 13.72 8.19 7.32
N TYR A 99 14.16 6.98 7.69
CA TYR A 99 14.64 6.68 9.03
C TYR A 99 15.94 7.41 9.36
N TYR A 100 16.83 7.57 8.38
CA TYR A 100 18.05 8.37 8.53
C TYR A 100 17.72 9.82 8.87
N SER A 101 16.76 10.43 8.15
CA SER A 101 16.32 11.81 8.43
C SER A 101 15.65 12.00 9.79
N LEU A 102 15.10 10.93 10.37
CA LEU A 102 14.58 10.92 11.75
C LEU A 102 15.65 10.66 12.83
N GLY A 103 16.91 10.47 12.44
CA GLY A 103 18.01 10.14 13.35
C GLY A 103 18.02 8.67 13.81
N GLN A 104 17.18 7.81 13.22
CA GLN A 104 17.07 6.40 13.57
C GLN A 104 18.04 5.55 12.75
N TYR A 105 19.34 5.81 12.93
CA TYR A 105 20.39 5.31 12.05
C TYR A 105 20.50 3.78 12.00
N GLN A 106 20.29 3.10 13.13
CA GLN A 106 20.36 1.64 13.16
C GLN A 106 19.29 1.00 12.27
N ILE A 107 18.06 1.51 12.33
CA ILE A 107 16.94 1.05 11.50
C ILE A 107 17.20 1.40 10.02
N ALA A 108 17.73 2.58 9.74
CA ALA A 108 18.09 2.97 8.38
C ALA A 108 19.10 2.00 7.74
N ILE A 109 20.13 1.58 8.49
CA ILE A 109 21.14 0.61 8.04
C ILE A 109 20.48 -0.73 7.69
N GLU A 110 19.54 -1.22 8.51
CA GLU A 110 18.82 -2.46 8.24
C GLU A 110 18.04 -2.40 6.91
N PHE A 111 17.42 -1.26 6.62
CA PHE A 111 16.71 -1.06 5.36
C PHE A 111 17.65 -0.93 4.16
N TYR A 112 18.76 -0.21 4.29
CA TYR A 112 19.77 -0.14 3.24
C TYR A 112 20.37 -1.51 2.94
N GLN A 113 20.64 -2.33 3.96
CA GLN A 113 21.15 -3.68 3.78
C GLN A 113 20.16 -4.59 3.05
N GLN A 114 18.87 -4.46 3.33
CA GLN A 114 17.83 -5.21 2.60
C GLN A 114 17.69 -4.78 1.13
N SER A 115 18.13 -3.57 0.77
CA SER A 115 18.01 -3.04 -0.59
C SER A 115 19.11 -3.50 -1.56
N LEU A 116 20.16 -4.16 -1.05
CA LEU A 116 21.33 -4.67 -1.79
C LEU A 116 21.08 -6.08 -2.35
#